data_AF-A0A7C9ERL4-F1
#
_entry.id   AF-A0A7C9ERL4-F1
#
_cell.length_a   1.000
_cell.length_b   1.000
_cell.length_c   1.000
_cell.angle_alpha   90.00
_cell.angle_beta   90.00
_cell.angle_gamma   90.00
#
_symmetry.space_group_name_H-M   'P 1'
#
loop_
_entity.id
_entity.type
_entity.pdbx_description
1 polymer ?
#
loop_
_entity_poly.entity_id
_entity_poly.type
_entity_poly.pdbx_seq_one_letter_code
_entity_poly.pdbx_strand_id
1 'polypeptide(L)'
;MSIRISFSVAPHHSSFPARKLFSRSLSPPLNLTFPRAQMSTIGGAEAQPIESQSQSHPVQMGSEFKLVGFTRFVRVNPRSDRFKVKRFHHVEFWCGDATNVSRRFSWGLGMPAVAKSDLSTGNPVHASYLLRSGDLCFLFTSPYSPSIAAMAGEQSLFSATLPTFSFSHYNSFMSSHGLGVRAIAIEVDDAEAAFNISVENGAKPSSPP
;
A
#
# COMPACT_ATOMS: atom_id res chain seq x y z
N MET A 1 -1.12 3.47 -21.38
CA MET A 1 -1.41 4.54 -20.40
C MET A 1 -1.67 3.86 -19.07
N SER A 2 -1.22 4.42 -17.94
CA SER A 2 -1.23 3.71 -16.65
C SER A 2 -1.88 4.57 -15.57
N ILE A 3 -2.73 3.98 -14.73
CA ILE A 3 -3.33 4.67 -13.59
C ILE A 3 -2.44 4.50 -12.38
N ARG A 4 -2.17 5.60 -11.69
CA ARG A 4 -1.45 5.64 -10.42
C ARG A 4 -2.45 5.63 -9.27
N ILE A 5 -2.47 4.55 -8.50
CA ILE A 5 -3.14 4.53 -7.21
C ILE A 5 -2.21 5.21 -6.22
N SER A 6 -2.50 6.46 -5.90
CA SER A 6 -1.80 7.22 -4.87
C SER A 6 -2.52 7.04 -3.53
N PHE A 7 -1.82 6.55 -2.52
CA PHE A 7 -2.37 6.47 -1.18
C PHE A 7 -2.20 7.83 -0.50
N SER A 8 -3.30 8.54 -0.28
CA SER A 8 -3.35 9.69 0.63
C SER A 8 -3.56 9.17 2.05
N VAL A 9 -2.49 8.94 2.79
CA VAL A 9 -2.59 8.68 4.23
C VAL A 9 -2.88 10.00 4.92
N ALA A 10 -4.02 10.09 5.61
CA ALA A 10 -4.37 11.29 6.37
C ALA A 10 -3.32 11.53 7.48
N PRO A 11 -2.93 12.79 7.75
CA PRO A 11 -2.00 13.09 8.82
C PRO A 11 -2.65 12.79 10.16
N HIS A 12 -2.29 11.67 10.78
CA HIS A 12 -2.57 11.47 12.19
C HIS A 12 -1.60 12.34 13.00
N HIS A 13 -2.12 13.40 13.62
CA HIS A 13 -1.42 14.12 14.68
C HIS A 13 -1.22 13.18 15.87
N SER A 14 -0.09 12.47 15.90
CA SER A 14 0.40 11.80 17.10
C SER A 14 1.69 12.48 17.54
N SER A 15 1.58 13.35 18.54
CA SER A 15 2.71 13.83 19.34
C SER A 15 3.34 12.63 20.04
N PHE A 16 4.50 12.17 19.57
CA PHE A 16 5.32 11.22 20.28
C PHE A 16 6.48 11.94 20.98
N PRO A 17 6.63 11.82 22.31
CA PRO A 17 7.79 12.36 23.01
C PRO A 17 9.02 11.47 22.77
N ALA A 18 10.16 12.14 22.56
CA ALA A 18 11.47 11.50 22.36
C ALA A 18 11.84 10.56 23.52
N ARG A 19 12.14 9.29 23.21
CA ARG A 19 12.70 8.34 24.18
C ARG A 19 14.22 8.24 24.05
N LYS A 20 14.89 8.44 25.19
CA LYS A 20 16.32 8.26 25.41
C LYS A 20 16.78 6.85 25.01
N LEU A 21 17.95 6.81 24.37
CA LEU A 21 18.74 5.61 24.09
C LEU A 21 19.08 4.89 25.40
N PHE A 22 18.73 3.61 25.49
CA PHE A 22 19.21 2.69 26.53
C PHE A 22 19.81 1.47 25.84
N SER A 23 21.09 1.21 26.11
CA SER A 23 21.82 0.04 25.63
C SER A 23 21.25 -1.23 26.27
N ARG A 24 20.96 -2.24 25.46
CA ARG A 24 20.52 -3.57 25.93
C ARG A 24 21.66 -4.56 25.87
N SER A 25 22.06 -5.03 27.06
CA SER A 25 22.83 -6.25 27.28
C SER A 25 21.91 -7.46 27.11
N LEU A 26 22.40 -8.50 26.43
CA LEU A 26 21.70 -9.76 26.13
C LEU A 26 21.84 -10.74 27.31
N SER A 27 20.73 -11.28 27.80
CA SER A 27 20.68 -12.44 28.69
C SER A 27 19.74 -13.54 28.13
N PRO A 28 20.02 -14.83 28.39
CA PRO A 28 19.37 -15.97 27.73
C PRO A 28 17.98 -16.34 28.32
N PRO A 29 17.16 -17.13 27.61
CA PRO A 29 15.75 -17.34 27.96
C PRO A 29 15.55 -18.41 29.06
N LEU A 30 14.60 -18.14 29.96
CA LEU A 30 14.11 -19.06 30.98
C LEU A 30 12.98 -19.95 30.44
N ASN A 31 13.02 -21.22 30.83
CA ASN A 31 12.09 -22.29 30.47
C ASN A 31 10.79 -22.19 31.31
N LEU A 32 9.62 -22.14 30.67
CA LEU A 32 8.31 -22.04 31.33
C LEU A 32 7.52 -23.34 31.16
N THR A 33 7.30 -24.05 32.26
CA THR A 33 6.44 -25.24 32.35
C THR A 33 5.07 -24.82 32.90
N PHE A 34 3.98 -25.15 32.21
CA PHE A 34 2.61 -24.85 32.65
C PHE A 34 2.01 -26.02 33.45
N PRO A 35 1.32 -25.78 34.58
CA PRO A 35 0.63 -26.84 35.32
C PRO A 35 -0.75 -27.19 34.73
N ARG A 36 -1.08 -28.49 34.81
CA ARG A 36 -2.30 -29.14 34.36
C ARG A 36 -3.45 -28.91 35.36
N ALA A 37 -4.58 -28.36 34.90
CA ALA A 37 -5.77 -28.17 35.73
C ALA A 37 -6.51 -29.51 35.95
N GLN A 38 -6.89 -29.79 37.21
CA GLN A 38 -7.77 -30.88 37.62
C GLN A 38 -9.24 -30.46 37.55
N MET A 39 -10.11 -31.43 37.23
CA MET A 39 -11.55 -31.29 37.04
C MET A 39 -12.26 -31.91 38.25
N SER A 40 -13.08 -31.13 38.97
CA SER A 40 -13.85 -31.59 40.13
C SER A 40 -15.35 -31.57 39.82
N THR A 41 -16.00 -32.71 39.99
CA THR A 41 -17.43 -32.96 39.83
C THR A 41 -18.19 -32.69 41.12
N ILE A 42 -19.23 -31.86 41.07
CA ILE A 42 -20.33 -31.72 42.04
C ILE A 42 -21.52 -31.28 41.16
N GLY A 43 -22.76 -31.74 41.24
CA GLY A 43 -23.59 -32.48 42.18
C GLY A 43 -25.04 -32.12 41.76
N GLY A 44 -25.94 -33.10 41.72
CA GLY A 44 -27.26 -32.96 41.08
C GLY A 44 -28.22 -31.97 41.74
N ALA A 45 -29.12 -31.43 40.91
CA ALA A 45 -30.39 -30.84 41.33
C ALA A 45 -31.45 -31.11 40.24
N GLU A 46 -32.55 -31.71 40.67
CA GLU A 46 -33.73 -32.11 39.90
C GLU A 46 -34.68 -30.91 39.72
N ALA A 47 -35.20 -30.69 38.51
CA ALA A 47 -36.25 -29.70 38.24
C ALA A 47 -37.23 -30.21 37.17
N GLN A 48 -38.51 -29.98 37.44
CA GLN A 48 -39.75 -30.50 36.83
C GLN A 48 -39.98 -30.09 35.35
N PRO A 49 -40.80 -30.85 34.58
CA PRO A 49 -41.04 -30.58 33.17
C PRO A 49 -42.12 -29.50 32.98
N ILE A 50 -41.80 -28.45 32.22
CA ILE A 50 -42.76 -27.46 31.73
C ILE A 50 -42.94 -27.65 30.23
N GLU A 51 -44.11 -28.16 29.83
CA GLU A 51 -44.59 -28.13 28.45
C GLU A 51 -44.92 -26.69 28.04
N SER A 52 -44.31 -26.22 26.94
CA SER A 52 -44.78 -25.01 26.25
C SER A 52 -44.57 -25.13 24.73
N GLN A 53 -45.68 -25.46 24.07
CA GLN A 53 -46.15 -25.07 22.74
C GLN A 53 -45.11 -24.72 21.66
N SER A 54 -44.97 -25.62 20.69
CA SER A 54 -44.28 -25.41 19.42
C SER A 54 -45.10 -24.52 18.47
N GLN A 55 -44.75 -23.24 18.39
CA GLN A 55 -45.11 -22.40 17.25
C GLN A 55 -43.94 -22.37 16.26
N SER A 56 -44.12 -23.02 15.11
CA SER A 56 -43.13 -23.08 14.03
C SER A 56 -43.23 -21.81 13.16
N HIS A 57 -42.35 -20.85 13.42
CA HIS A 57 -42.00 -19.85 12.41
C HIS A 57 -41.01 -20.49 11.41
N PRO A 58 -41.25 -20.44 10.08
CA PRO A 58 -40.28 -20.90 9.11
C PRO A 58 -39.09 -19.93 9.09
N VAL A 59 -38.05 -20.26 9.84
CA VAL A 59 -36.73 -19.66 9.68
C VAL A 59 -36.24 -20.10 8.30
N GLN A 60 -36.12 -19.16 7.37
CA GLN A 60 -35.42 -19.40 6.13
C GLN A 60 -33.99 -19.83 6.50
N MET A 61 -33.73 -21.13 6.35
CA MET A 61 -32.44 -21.75 6.56
C MET A 61 -31.47 -21.19 5.53
N GLY A 62 -30.86 -20.05 5.88
CA GLY A 62 -29.66 -19.58 5.21
C GLY A 62 -28.65 -20.73 5.21
N SER A 63 -28.18 -21.09 4.01
CA SER A 63 -27.32 -22.24 3.77
C SER A 63 -26.29 -22.44 4.89
N GLU A 64 -26.29 -23.64 5.47
CA GLU A 64 -25.37 -24.09 6.52
C GLU A 64 -23.91 -23.73 6.16
N PHE A 65 -23.28 -22.84 6.93
CA PHE A 65 -21.91 -22.41 6.69
C PHE A 65 -20.94 -23.55 7.02
N LYS A 66 -20.68 -24.41 6.02
CA LYS A 66 -19.81 -25.58 6.16
C LYS A 66 -18.34 -25.17 6.15
N LEU A 67 -17.65 -25.39 7.27
CA LEU A 67 -16.20 -25.20 7.37
C LEU A 67 -15.48 -26.28 6.54
N VAL A 68 -15.01 -25.91 5.34
CA VAL A 68 -14.39 -26.86 4.39
C VAL A 68 -12.87 -27.06 4.56
N GLY A 69 -12.23 -26.28 5.44
CA GLY A 69 -10.76 -26.27 5.62
C GLY A 69 -10.03 -25.60 4.44
N PHE A 70 -8.77 -25.18 4.63
CA PHE A 70 -8.01 -24.43 3.60
C PHE A 70 -7.88 -25.21 2.28
N THR A 71 -7.70 -26.53 2.35
CA THR A 71 -7.52 -27.39 1.16
C THR A 71 -8.71 -27.43 0.22
N ARG A 72 -9.93 -27.12 0.73
CA ARG A 72 -11.16 -27.06 -0.08
C ARG A 72 -11.73 -25.64 -0.16
N PHE A 73 -10.98 -24.66 0.30
CA PHE A 73 -11.37 -23.26 0.24
C PHE A 73 -11.01 -22.68 -1.14
N VAL A 74 -11.97 -22.71 -2.06
CA VAL A 74 -11.88 -22.04 -3.36
C VAL A 74 -12.66 -20.73 -3.29
N ARG A 75 -11.98 -19.60 -3.52
CA ARG A 75 -12.67 -18.30 -3.64
C ARG A 75 -13.40 -18.26 -4.99
N VAL A 76 -14.68 -17.91 -4.96
CA VAL A 76 -15.43 -17.62 -6.19
C VAL A 76 -14.95 -16.30 -6.77
N ASN A 77 -14.58 -16.27 -8.05
CA ASN A 77 -14.20 -15.05 -8.76
C ASN A 77 -15.38 -14.57 -9.61
N PRO A 78 -16.13 -13.54 -9.17
CA PRO A 78 -17.25 -12.99 -9.94
C PRO A 78 -16.82 -12.16 -11.15
N ARG A 79 -15.50 -11.91 -11.32
CA ARG A 79 -14.92 -11.08 -12.40
C ARG A 79 -15.56 -9.69 -12.50
N SER A 80 -15.82 -9.07 -11.35
CA SER A 80 -16.55 -7.80 -11.22
C SER A 80 -15.65 -6.55 -11.30
N ASP A 81 -14.61 -6.57 -12.13
CA ASP A 81 -13.76 -5.40 -12.34
C ASP A 81 -14.57 -4.33 -13.11
N ARG A 82 -14.57 -3.08 -12.63
CA ARG A 82 -15.37 -2.00 -13.22
C ARG A 82 -14.79 -1.41 -14.50
N PHE A 83 -13.50 -1.65 -14.75
CA PHE A 83 -12.79 -1.24 -15.95
C PHE A 83 -11.72 -2.29 -16.26
N LYS A 84 -11.24 -2.33 -17.50
CA LYS A 84 -10.31 -3.35 -17.94
C LYS A 84 -8.90 -3.10 -17.40
N VAL A 85 -8.50 -3.91 -16.42
CA VAL A 85 -7.13 -3.94 -15.88
C VAL A 85 -6.29 -4.97 -16.64
N LYS A 86 -5.04 -4.62 -16.96
CA LYS A 86 -4.10 -5.52 -17.66
C LYS A 86 -3.13 -6.18 -16.69
N ARG A 87 -2.18 -5.39 -16.16
CA ARG A 87 -1.08 -5.86 -15.31
C ARG A 87 -0.50 -4.71 -14.49
N PHE A 88 0.38 -5.02 -13.54
CA PHE A 88 1.22 -4.02 -12.92
C PHE A 88 2.12 -3.34 -13.97
N HIS A 89 2.30 -2.04 -13.84
CA HIS A 89 3.11 -1.24 -14.75
C HIS A 89 4.43 -0.81 -14.11
N HIS A 90 4.38 -0.13 -12.96
CA HIS A 90 5.57 0.15 -12.14
C HIS A 90 5.17 0.47 -10.70
N VAL A 91 6.15 0.44 -9.80
CA VAL A 91 6.03 0.98 -8.44
C VAL A 91 6.93 2.20 -8.33
N GLU A 92 6.37 3.35 -7.93
CA GLU A 92 7.14 4.57 -7.69
C GLU A 92 7.45 4.73 -6.19
N PHE A 93 8.73 4.89 -5.90
CA PHE A 93 9.26 5.24 -4.58
C PHE A 93 9.63 6.71 -4.54
N TRP A 94 9.18 7.40 -3.50
CA TRP A 94 9.75 8.69 -3.13
C TRP A 94 10.87 8.48 -2.13
N CYS A 95 11.97 9.18 -2.38
CA CYS A 95 13.23 8.98 -1.67
C CYS A 95 14.03 10.27 -1.57
N GLY A 96 14.84 10.39 -0.52
CA GLY A 96 15.67 11.58 -0.29
C GLY A 96 16.69 11.83 -1.41
N ASP A 97 17.30 10.77 -1.93
CA ASP A 97 18.22 10.81 -3.06
C ASP A 97 17.99 9.60 -3.97
N ALA A 98 17.40 9.85 -5.13
CA ALA A 98 17.08 8.80 -6.10
C ALA A 98 18.31 8.11 -6.67
N THR A 99 19.48 8.76 -6.72
CA THR A 99 20.72 8.18 -7.25
C THR A 99 21.24 7.09 -6.32
N ASN A 100 21.31 7.40 -5.02
CA ASN A 100 21.77 6.44 -4.03
C ASN A 100 20.83 5.24 -3.90
N VAL A 101 19.52 5.50 -3.80
CA VAL A 101 18.52 4.43 -3.63
C VAL A 101 18.43 3.55 -4.89
N SER A 102 18.37 4.14 -6.08
CA SER A 102 18.31 3.37 -7.33
C SER A 102 19.55 2.49 -7.50
N ARG A 103 20.76 2.98 -7.23
CA ARG A 103 21.98 2.16 -7.32
C ARG A 103 21.97 1.02 -6.30
N ARG A 104 21.51 1.29 -5.07
CA ARG A 104 21.41 0.26 -4.02
C ARG A 104 20.44 -0.86 -4.42
N PHE A 105 19.27 -0.51 -4.93
CA PHE A 105 18.27 -1.48 -5.40
C PHE A 105 18.73 -2.17 -6.68
N SER A 106 19.40 -1.46 -7.58
CA SER A 106 19.94 -2.02 -8.81
C SER A 106 20.93 -3.14 -8.53
N TRP A 107 21.90 -2.89 -7.65
CA TRP A 107 22.85 -3.91 -7.23
C TRP A 107 22.18 -5.02 -6.41
N GLY A 108 21.41 -4.66 -5.39
CA GLY A 108 20.86 -5.62 -4.44
C GLY A 108 19.80 -6.58 -5.03
N LEU A 109 19.07 -6.13 -6.06
CA LEU A 109 18.02 -6.92 -6.71
C LEU A 109 18.41 -7.37 -8.13
N GLY A 110 19.60 -7.01 -8.62
CA GLY A 110 20.01 -7.29 -10.00
C GLY A 110 19.13 -6.60 -11.04
N MET A 111 18.66 -5.39 -10.76
CA MET A 111 17.77 -4.62 -11.64
C MET A 111 18.55 -3.49 -12.34
N PRO A 112 18.97 -3.63 -13.61
CA PRO A 112 19.65 -2.55 -14.32
C PRO A 112 18.75 -1.31 -14.49
N ALA A 113 19.38 -0.13 -14.52
CA ALA A 113 18.70 1.11 -14.89
C ALA A 113 18.40 1.12 -16.40
N VAL A 114 17.15 1.38 -16.77
CA VAL A 114 16.67 1.32 -18.16
C VAL A 114 16.17 2.66 -18.70
N ALA A 115 15.77 3.57 -17.82
CA ALA A 115 15.36 4.92 -18.19
C ALA A 115 15.68 5.90 -17.07
N LYS A 116 15.83 7.17 -17.44
CA LYS A 116 16.05 8.26 -16.49
C LYS A 116 15.36 9.54 -16.96
N SER A 117 15.02 10.38 -16.00
CA SER A 117 14.55 11.75 -16.21
C SER A 117 15.18 12.62 -15.14
N ASP A 118 16.19 13.41 -15.50
CA ASP A 118 16.98 14.23 -14.59
C ASP A 118 17.40 15.54 -15.31
N LEU A 119 18.30 16.33 -14.70
CA LEU A 119 18.80 17.55 -15.33
C LEU A 119 19.41 17.31 -16.73
N SER A 120 20.06 16.16 -16.95
CA SER A 120 20.68 15.84 -18.24
C SER A 120 19.66 15.55 -19.33
N THR A 121 18.42 15.20 -18.96
CA THR A 121 17.30 15.06 -19.90
C THR A 121 16.40 16.30 -19.92
N GLY A 122 16.83 17.41 -19.30
CA GLY A 122 16.06 18.65 -19.25
C GLY A 122 14.95 18.70 -18.20
N ASN A 123 14.98 17.83 -17.17
CA ASN A 123 14.02 17.91 -16.06
C ASN A 123 14.63 18.68 -14.86
N PRO A 124 14.28 19.97 -14.65
CA PRO A 124 14.77 20.76 -13.51
C PRO A 124 13.97 20.51 -12.22
N VAL A 125 12.88 19.72 -12.26
CA VAL A 125 11.94 19.57 -11.14
C VAL A 125 12.32 18.39 -10.24
N HIS A 126 12.61 17.24 -10.83
CA HIS A 126 12.93 16.02 -10.10
C HIS A 126 13.91 15.12 -10.87
N ALA A 127 14.68 14.32 -10.13
CA ALA A 127 15.43 13.20 -10.67
C ALA A 127 14.61 11.92 -10.50
N SER A 128 14.41 11.19 -11.59
CA SER A 128 13.73 9.90 -11.60
C SER A 128 14.54 8.85 -12.34
N TYR A 129 14.76 7.69 -11.72
CA TYR A 129 15.47 6.56 -12.32
C TYR A 129 14.60 5.32 -12.32
N LEU A 130 14.44 4.70 -13.49
CA LEU A 130 13.67 3.48 -13.68
C LEU A 130 14.61 2.28 -13.73
N LEU A 131 14.43 1.35 -12.80
CA LEU A 131 15.07 0.04 -12.80
C LEU A 131 14.10 -1.02 -13.29
N ARG A 132 14.61 -2.01 -14.03
CA ARG A 132 13.77 -3.10 -14.56
C ARG A 132 14.45 -4.45 -14.44
N SER A 133 13.69 -5.46 -14.03
CA SER A 133 14.05 -6.88 -14.14
C SER A 133 12.82 -7.67 -14.59
N GLY A 134 12.88 -8.27 -15.78
CA GLY A 134 11.70 -8.82 -16.44
C GLY A 134 10.60 -7.77 -16.60
N ASP A 135 9.42 -8.04 -16.06
CA ASP A 135 8.28 -7.10 -16.07
C ASP A 135 8.22 -6.21 -14.82
N LEU A 136 9.05 -6.48 -13.80
CA LEU A 136 9.09 -5.67 -12.60
C LEU A 136 9.82 -4.36 -12.87
N CYS A 137 9.13 -3.24 -12.63
CA CYS A 137 9.66 -1.89 -12.84
C CYS A 137 9.58 -1.07 -11.55
N PHE A 138 10.73 -0.58 -11.08
CA PHE A 138 10.84 0.32 -9.92
C PHE A 138 11.32 1.69 -10.35
N LEU A 139 10.53 2.72 -10.05
CA LEU A 139 10.83 4.11 -10.32
C LEU A 139 11.22 4.81 -9.01
N PHE A 140 12.41 5.38 -8.94
CA PHE A 140 12.87 6.13 -7.77
C PHE A 140 12.89 7.61 -8.11
N THR A 141 12.14 8.42 -7.37
CA THR A 141 12.00 9.87 -7.61
C THR A 141 12.45 10.67 -6.38
N SER A 142 13.25 11.72 -6.61
CA SER A 142 13.64 12.73 -5.63
C SER A 142 13.60 14.13 -6.25
N PRO A 143 13.08 15.17 -5.57
CA PRO A 143 13.06 16.52 -6.10
C PRO A 143 14.45 17.14 -6.15
N TYR A 144 14.58 18.12 -7.05
CA TYR A 144 15.61 19.15 -6.93
C TYR A 144 15.14 20.30 -6.04
N SER A 145 16.04 21.26 -5.78
CA SER A 145 15.64 22.51 -5.13
C SER A 145 14.59 23.24 -5.99
N PRO A 146 13.49 23.74 -5.41
CA PRO A 146 12.51 24.55 -6.13
C PRO A 146 13.10 25.77 -6.84
N SER A 147 14.23 26.30 -6.33
CA SER A 147 14.95 27.39 -6.96
C SER A 147 15.50 27.03 -8.35
N ILE A 148 15.87 25.77 -8.58
CA ILE A 148 16.36 25.30 -9.89
C ILE A 148 15.24 25.36 -10.91
N ALA A 149 14.05 24.87 -10.54
CA ALA A 149 12.87 24.95 -11.38
C ALA A 149 12.43 26.39 -11.66
N ALA A 150 12.54 27.29 -10.67
CA ALA A 150 12.22 28.71 -10.83
C ALA A 150 13.17 29.44 -11.79
N MET A 151 14.47 29.11 -11.77
CA MET A 151 15.46 29.67 -12.69
C MET A 151 15.25 29.20 -14.14
N ALA A 152 14.62 28.04 -14.34
CA ALA A 152 14.30 27.50 -15.67
C ALA A 152 13.09 28.18 -16.34
N GLY A 153 12.46 29.17 -15.68
CA GLY A 153 11.32 29.95 -16.21
C GLY A 153 9.96 29.26 -16.09
N GLU A 154 8.87 29.97 -16.41
CA GLU A 154 7.47 29.50 -16.30
C GLU A 154 7.15 28.23 -17.10
N GLN A 155 7.99 27.85 -18.07
CA GLN A 155 7.85 26.63 -18.86
C GLN A 155 8.28 25.35 -18.08
N SER A 156 8.89 25.51 -16.92
CA SER A 156 9.47 24.43 -16.10
C SER A 156 8.44 23.42 -15.57
N LEU A 157 7.19 23.83 -15.30
CA LEU A 157 6.13 22.89 -14.89
C LEU A 157 5.77 21.89 -16.00
N PHE A 158 5.90 22.27 -17.28
CA PHE A 158 5.73 21.36 -18.42
C PHE A 158 6.95 20.46 -18.66
N SER A 159 8.09 20.79 -18.04
CA SER A 159 9.33 20.03 -18.14
C SER A 159 9.41 18.86 -17.16
N ALA A 160 8.48 18.79 -16.19
CA ALA A 160 8.35 17.63 -15.32
C ALA A 160 7.79 16.45 -16.12
N THR A 161 8.61 15.42 -16.32
CA THR A 161 8.17 14.17 -16.96
C THR A 161 7.04 13.49 -16.20
N LEU A 162 6.91 13.74 -14.90
CA LEU A 162 5.79 13.30 -14.07
C LEU A 162 4.91 14.51 -13.69
N PRO A 163 3.81 14.78 -14.41
CA PRO A 163 2.96 15.95 -14.13
C PRO A 163 2.27 15.87 -12.76
N THR A 164 2.16 14.67 -12.18
CA THR A 164 1.59 14.45 -10.84
C THR A 164 2.55 14.80 -9.70
N PHE A 165 3.79 15.22 -9.99
CA PHE A 165 4.79 15.53 -8.98
C PHE A 165 4.51 16.89 -8.33
N SER A 166 4.58 16.96 -6.99
CA SER A 166 4.45 18.20 -6.23
C SER A 166 5.45 18.24 -5.09
N PHE A 167 6.19 19.34 -4.99
CA PHE A 167 7.24 19.51 -3.99
C PHE A 167 6.69 19.54 -2.55
N SER A 168 5.55 20.20 -2.33
CA SER A 168 4.90 20.26 -1.00
C SER A 168 4.44 18.88 -0.53
N HIS A 169 3.85 18.11 -1.45
CA HIS A 169 3.40 16.75 -1.17
C HIS A 169 4.59 15.82 -0.89
N TYR A 170 5.65 15.94 -1.69
CA TYR A 170 6.88 15.19 -1.47
C TYR A 170 7.46 15.44 -0.07
N ASN A 171 7.58 16.70 0.35
CA ASN A 171 8.12 17.01 1.67
C ASN A 171 7.27 16.43 2.80
N SER A 172 5.94 16.60 2.72
CA SER A 172 5.03 16.01 3.72
C SER A 172 5.19 14.48 3.78
N PHE A 173 5.26 13.82 2.63
CA PHE A 173 5.43 12.36 2.57
C PHE A 173 6.77 11.93 3.17
N MET A 174 7.86 12.57 2.77
CA MET A 174 9.20 12.23 3.25
C MET A 174 9.38 12.47 4.74
N SER A 175 8.83 13.57 5.27
CA SER A 175 8.88 13.85 6.71
C SER A 175 8.07 12.84 7.53
N SER A 176 6.96 12.33 6.98
CA SER A 176 6.11 11.35 7.69
C SER A 176 6.60 9.91 7.57
N HIS A 177 7.22 9.53 6.44
CA HIS A 177 7.46 8.12 6.11
C HIS A 177 8.93 7.77 5.82
N GLY A 178 9.77 8.76 5.48
CA GLY A 178 11.09 8.49 4.91
C GLY A 178 10.98 7.86 3.51
N LEU A 179 11.87 6.92 3.18
CA LEU A 179 11.80 6.15 1.94
C LEU A 179 10.53 5.29 1.92
N GLY A 180 9.70 5.43 0.89
CA GLY A 180 8.47 4.66 0.79
C GLY A 180 7.86 4.62 -0.60
N VAL A 181 6.93 3.68 -0.79
CA VAL A 181 6.13 3.58 -2.01
C VAL A 181 5.11 4.72 -2.03
N ARG A 182 5.19 5.57 -3.05
CA ARG A 182 4.23 6.65 -3.28
C ARG A 182 3.06 6.21 -4.16
N ALA A 183 3.35 5.52 -5.26
CA ALA A 183 2.36 5.14 -6.24
C ALA A 183 2.53 3.69 -6.69
N ILE A 184 1.42 2.98 -6.77
CA ILE A 184 1.32 1.67 -7.44
C ILE A 184 0.63 1.92 -8.77
N ALA A 185 1.36 1.78 -9.87
CA ALA A 185 0.84 1.99 -11.21
C ALA A 185 0.35 0.68 -11.82
N ILE A 186 -0.88 0.68 -12.30
CA ILE A 186 -1.48 -0.41 -13.07
C ILE A 186 -1.71 0.02 -14.50
N GLU A 187 -1.46 -0.88 -15.44
CA GLU A 187 -1.79 -0.68 -16.85
C GLU A 187 -3.27 -1.00 -17.07
N VAL A 188 -3.96 -0.08 -17.72
CA VAL A 188 -5.37 -0.19 -18.10
C VAL A 188 -5.52 0.09 -19.59
N ASP A 189 -6.69 -0.23 -20.15
CA ASP A 189 -6.97 0.13 -21.55
C ASP A 189 -7.04 1.65 -21.75
N ASP A 190 -7.82 2.33 -20.89
CA ASP A 190 -8.02 3.77 -20.93
C ASP A 190 -7.92 4.33 -19.51
N ALA A 191 -6.95 5.23 -19.30
CA ALA A 191 -6.68 5.82 -17.99
C ALA A 191 -7.70 6.89 -17.60
N GLU A 192 -8.26 7.61 -18.57
CA GLU A 192 -9.29 8.61 -18.33
C GLU A 192 -10.60 7.94 -17.94
N ALA A 193 -11.03 6.94 -18.71
CA ALA A 193 -12.24 6.18 -18.40
C ALA A 193 -12.15 5.50 -17.02
N ALA A 194 -11.02 4.85 -16.72
CA ALA A 194 -10.86 4.17 -15.44
C ALA A 194 -10.71 5.16 -14.26
N PHE A 195 -10.20 6.38 -14.47
CA PHE A 195 -10.28 7.45 -13.46
C PHE A 195 -11.73 7.86 -13.19
N ASN A 196 -12.50 8.18 -14.24
CA ASN A 196 -13.89 8.62 -14.11
C ASN A 196 -14.76 7.55 -13.42
N ILE A 197 -14.70 6.31 -13.88
CA ILE A 197 -15.41 5.17 -13.29
C ILE A 197 -15.01 4.99 -11.81
N SER A 198 -13.73 5.15 -11.47
CA SER A 198 -13.28 5.03 -10.08
C SER A 198 -13.88 6.11 -9.19
N VAL A 199 -13.88 7.37 -9.63
CA VAL A 199 -14.43 8.51 -8.88
C VAL A 199 -15.94 8.38 -8.71
N GLU A 200 -16.66 8.01 -9.77
CA GLU A 200 -18.11 7.73 -9.73
C GLU A 200 -18.47 6.63 -8.71
N ASN A 201 -17.55 5.70 -8.47
CA ASN A 201 -17.71 4.61 -7.50
C ASN A 201 -17.04 4.87 -6.15
N GLY A 202 -16.75 6.14 -5.82
CA GLY A 202 -16.32 6.58 -4.49
C GLY A 202 -14.81 6.67 -4.27
N ALA A 203 -13.99 6.53 -5.32
CA ALA A 203 -12.56 6.81 -5.20
C ALA A 203 -12.31 8.31 -4.98
N LYS A 204 -11.38 8.64 -4.07
CA LYS A 204 -10.93 10.02 -3.88
C LYS A 204 -9.91 10.38 -4.96
N PRO A 205 -10.15 11.41 -5.79
CA PRO A 205 -9.21 11.78 -6.84
C PRO A 205 -7.91 12.32 -6.25
N SER A 206 -6.77 11.95 -6.85
CA SER A 206 -5.44 12.47 -6.45
C SER A 206 -4.79 13.32 -7.54
N SER A 207 -4.99 12.99 -8.82
CA SER A 207 -4.54 13.77 -9.98
C SER A 207 -5.54 13.49 -11.10
N PRO A 208 -5.94 14.51 -11.88
CA PRO A 208 -6.70 14.27 -13.10
C PRO A 208 -5.87 13.48 -14.14
N PRO A 209 -6.54 12.86 -15.13
CA PRO A 209 -5.91 12.17 -16.27
C PRO A 209 -5.00 13.07 -17.11
#